data_AF-A0A554JAI4-F1
#
_entry.id   AF-A0A554JAI4-F1
#
_cell.length_a   1.000
_cell.length_b   1.000
_cell.length_c   1.000
_cell.angle_alpha   90.00
_cell.angle_beta   90.00
_cell.angle_gamma   90.00
#
_symmetry.space_group_name_H-M   'P 1'
#
loop_
_entity.id
_entity.type
_entity.pdbx_description
1 polymer ?
#
loop_
_entity_poly.entity_id
_entity_poly.type
_entity_poly.pdbx_seq_one_letter_code
_entity_poly.pdbx_strand_id
1 'polypeptide(L)'
;MPTINQLVRKGRKKLSKKIKSTALRRSFNARERGVVTLVKTMTPKKPNSALRKVARVRLSNKAEVTAYIGGIGHSLAEHGIVLVRGGRVRDLPGVKYHVIRGKLDLEGVVGRKQSRSKYGAKSGGGPAAPRVAPAPAPAVPVAPAEG
;
A
#
# COMPACT_ATOMS: atom_id res chain seq x y z
N MET A 1 20.23 -42.98 3.55
CA MET A 1 19.19 -43.23 2.53
C MET A 1 18.08 -44.04 3.19
N PRO A 2 16.81 -43.59 3.21
CA PRO A 2 15.73 -44.37 3.78
C PRO A 2 15.36 -45.57 2.90
N THR A 3 14.98 -46.69 3.50
CA THR A 3 14.57 -47.91 2.79
C THR A 3 13.13 -47.82 2.29
N ILE A 4 12.76 -48.63 1.29
CA ILE A 4 11.41 -48.64 0.71
C ILE A 4 10.35 -48.94 1.79
N ASN A 5 10.61 -49.89 2.69
CA ASN A 5 9.72 -50.22 3.80
C ASN A 5 9.55 -49.05 4.79
N GLN A 6 10.54 -48.18 4.95
CA GLN A 6 10.41 -46.96 5.76
C GLN A 6 9.50 -45.93 5.10
N LEU A 7 9.55 -45.80 3.76
CA LEU A 7 8.69 -44.89 3.01
C LEU A 7 7.24 -45.37 2.95
N VAL A 8 7.02 -46.69 2.87
CA VAL A 8 5.67 -47.31 2.92
C VAL A 8 5.04 -47.13 4.30
N ARG A 9 5.79 -47.34 5.39
CA ARG A 9 5.29 -47.15 6.77
C ARG A 9 5.18 -45.69 7.19
N LYS A 10 6.08 -44.83 6.73
CA LYS A 10 6.13 -43.40 7.05
C LYS A 10 6.32 -42.59 5.76
N GLY A 11 5.19 -42.20 5.16
CA GLY A 11 5.20 -41.34 3.98
C GLY A 11 5.96 -40.03 4.20
N ARG A 12 6.59 -39.50 3.15
CA ARG A 12 7.34 -38.24 3.23
C ARG A 12 6.39 -37.08 3.51
N LYS A 13 6.67 -36.31 4.56
CA LYS A 13 5.95 -35.08 4.88
C LYS A 13 6.61 -33.89 4.19
N LYS A 14 5.83 -33.10 3.45
CA LYS A 14 6.30 -31.82 2.90
C LYS A 14 6.30 -30.78 4.02
N LEU A 15 7.42 -30.12 4.25
CA LEU A 15 7.51 -29.01 5.21
C LEU A 15 6.80 -27.77 4.62
N SER A 16 5.76 -27.29 5.30
CA SER A 16 5.07 -26.05 4.90
C SER A 16 5.89 -24.82 5.28
N LYS A 17 6.09 -23.90 4.34
CA LYS A 17 6.79 -22.62 4.60
C LYS A 17 5.81 -21.57 5.12
N LYS A 18 6.24 -20.77 6.11
CA LYS A 18 5.46 -19.63 6.60
C LYS A 18 5.49 -18.48 5.59
N ILE A 19 4.31 -17.92 5.29
CA ILE A 19 4.17 -16.79 4.36
C ILE A 19 4.59 -15.50 5.07
N LYS A 20 5.32 -14.63 4.35
CA LYS A 20 5.86 -13.37 4.90
C LYS A 20 4.81 -12.27 5.09
N SER A 21 3.75 -12.25 4.27
CA SER A 21 2.66 -11.27 4.25
C SER A 21 1.34 -11.85 4.75
N THR A 22 1.24 -12.09 6.06
CA THR A 22 0.09 -12.76 6.69
C THR A 22 -1.23 -12.00 6.57
N ALA A 23 -1.22 -10.67 6.61
CA ALA A 23 -2.44 -9.86 6.60
C ALA A 23 -3.16 -9.95 5.25
N LEU A 24 -2.41 -10.00 4.15
CA LEU A 24 -2.97 -10.15 2.81
C LEU A 24 -3.39 -11.60 2.48
N ARG A 25 -3.33 -12.53 3.44
CA ARG A 25 -3.69 -13.94 3.21
C ARG A 25 -5.20 -14.13 3.04
N ARG A 26 -5.99 -13.31 3.72
CA ARG A 26 -7.45 -13.50 3.82
C ARG A 26 -8.17 -13.08 2.54
N SER A 27 -7.57 -12.16 1.79
CA SER A 27 -8.06 -11.73 0.49
C SER A 27 -7.29 -12.45 -0.61
N PHE A 28 -8.00 -12.99 -1.61
CA PHE A 28 -7.40 -13.52 -2.85
C PHE A 28 -6.60 -12.45 -3.62
N ASN A 29 -6.77 -11.18 -3.25
CA ASN A 29 -6.15 -10.04 -3.88
C ASN A 29 -4.74 -9.78 -3.35
N ALA A 30 -3.77 -9.64 -4.26
CA ALA A 30 -2.40 -9.27 -3.94
C ALA A 30 -2.25 -7.86 -3.31
N ARG A 31 -3.34 -7.09 -3.26
CA ARG A 31 -3.42 -5.70 -2.82
C ARG A 31 -4.72 -5.49 -2.06
N GLU A 32 -4.66 -4.81 -0.92
CA GLU A 32 -5.85 -4.44 -0.14
C GLU A 32 -5.92 -2.93 0.08
N ARG A 33 -7.15 -2.42 0.14
CA ARG A 33 -7.42 -1.04 0.52
C ARG A 33 -7.45 -0.92 2.05
N GLY A 34 -6.97 0.21 2.55
CA GLY A 34 -7.02 0.54 3.97
C GLY A 34 -7.02 2.04 4.21
N VAL A 35 -7.37 2.40 5.44
CA VAL A 35 -7.40 3.79 5.91
C VAL A 35 -6.19 4.01 6.80
N VAL A 36 -5.49 5.12 6.61
CA VAL A 36 -4.34 5.48 7.44
C VAL A 36 -4.82 6.00 8.79
N THR A 37 -4.31 5.40 9.85
CA THR A 37 -4.59 5.81 11.23
C THR A 37 -3.58 6.84 11.70
N LEU A 38 -2.30 6.63 11.40
CA LEU A 38 -1.23 7.50 11.85
C LEU A 38 -0.04 7.44 10.89
N VAL A 39 0.51 8.61 10.58
CA VAL A 39 1.74 8.75 9.79
C VAL A 39 2.89 9.10 10.74
N LYS A 40 3.97 8.32 10.69
CA LYS A 40 5.15 8.58 11.53
C LYS A 40 6.45 8.25 10.82
N THR A 41 7.55 8.70 11.42
CA THR A 41 8.89 8.27 11.04
C THR A 41 9.38 7.19 12.01
N MET A 42 10.21 6.26 11.51
CA MET A 42 10.86 5.23 12.31
C MET A 42 12.34 5.15 11.96
N THR A 43 13.16 4.93 12.97
CA THR A 43 14.60 4.65 12.80
C THR A 43 14.83 3.18 12.42
N PRO A 44 15.73 2.90 11.47
CA PRO A 44 16.08 1.54 11.07
C PRO A 44 16.92 0.82 12.13
N LYS A 45 17.11 -0.49 11.95
CA LYS A 45 18.10 -1.25 12.69
C LYS A 45 19.52 -0.81 12.30
N LYS A 46 20.44 -0.81 13.27
CA LYS A 46 21.90 -0.77 13.02
C LYS A 46 22.26 -1.84 11.97
N PRO A 47 23.10 -1.58 10.96
CA PRO A 47 24.09 -0.51 10.78
C PRO A 47 23.58 0.78 10.10
N ASN A 48 22.34 0.77 9.61
CA ASN A 48 21.83 1.89 8.80
C ASN A 48 21.34 3.04 9.69
N SER A 49 21.47 4.27 9.20
CA SER A 49 20.91 5.48 9.80
C SER A 49 20.09 6.22 8.75
N ALA A 50 18.83 6.53 9.06
CA ALA A 50 17.92 7.34 8.25
C ALA A 50 16.58 7.51 8.99
N LEU A 51 15.79 8.51 8.61
CA LEU A 51 14.38 8.57 8.99
C LEU A 51 13.53 7.90 7.91
N ARG A 52 12.92 6.77 8.24
CA ARG A 52 12.05 6.04 7.31
C ARG A 52 10.60 6.45 7.54
N LYS A 53 9.91 6.87 6.48
CA LYS A 53 8.49 7.26 6.52
C LYS A 53 7.59 6.03 6.49
N VAL A 54 6.69 5.91 7.46
CA VAL A 54 5.80 4.76 7.64
C VAL A 54 4.40 5.23 8.04
N ALA A 55 3.40 4.47 7.61
CA ALA A 55 2.01 4.67 7.99
C ALA A 55 1.49 3.44 8.75
N ARG A 56 0.73 3.68 9.83
CA ARG A 56 -0.19 2.70 10.39
C ARG A 56 -1.47 2.72 9.56
N VAL A 57 -1.85 1.57 9.04
CA VAL A 57 -2.98 1.41 8.13
C VAL A 57 -3.91 0.34 8.69
N ARG A 58 -5.19 0.68 8.83
CA ARG A 58 -6.24 -0.29 9.11
C ARG A 58 -6.79 -0.81 7.78
N LEU A 59 -6.53 -2.07 7.50
CA LEU A 59 -6.96 -2.73 6.28
C LEU A 59 -8.45 -3.10 6.34
N SER A 60 -9.05 -3.34 5.17
CA SER A 60 -10.46 -3.74 5.04
C SER A 60 -10.77 -5.06 5.77
N ASN A 61 -9.77 -5.93 5.94
CA ASN A 61 -9.86 -7.18 6.70
C ASN A 61 -9.78 -6.98 8.23
N LYS A 62 -9.84 -5.72 8.70
CA LYS A 62 -9.72 -5.27 10.10
C LYS A 62 -8.34 -5.47 10.73
N ALA A 63 -7.34 -5.94 9.98
CA ALA A 63 -5.97 -6.03 10.47
C ALA A 63 -5.29 -4.67 10.44
N GLU A 64 -4.60 -4.34 11.53
CA GLU A 64 -3.75 -3.15 11.60
C GLU A 64 -2.32 -3.48 11.23
N VAL A 65 -1.79 -2.70 10.30
CA VAL A 65 -0.52 -3.00 9.65
C VAL A 65 0.33 -1.74 9.54
N THR A 66 1.63 -1.90 9.75
CA THR A 66 2.61 -0.85 9.44
C THR A 66 3.12 -1.01 8.01
N ALA A 67 2.90 0.00 7.18
CA ALA A 67 3.29 0.04 5.78
C ALA A 67 4.33 1.12 5.51
N TYR A 68 5.35 0.80 4.72
CA TYR A 68 6.39 1.74 4.30
C TYR A 68 5.92 2.63 3.15
N ILE A 69 6.23 3.93 3.26
CA ILE A 69 5.95 4.91 2.22
C ILE A 69 7.21 5.11 1.39
N GLY A 70 7.16 4.65 0.13
CA GLY A 70 8.33 4.68 -0.76
C GLY A 70 8.54 6.03 -1.44
N GLY A 71 9.79 6.37 -1.74
CA GLY A 71 10.15 7.55 -2.54
C GLY A 71 10.51 8.77 -1.69
N ILE A 72 10.59 9.92 -2.36
CA ILE A 72 10.93 11.21 -1.75
C ILE A 72 9.62 11.97 -1.54
N GLY A 73 9.41 12.52 -0.34
CA GLY A 73 8.17 13.21 0.02
C GLY A 73 6.93 12.29 0.07
N HIS A 74 5.86 12.76 0.71
CA HIS A 74 4.53 12.14 0.70
C HIS A 74 3.48 13.20 1.06
N SER A 75 2.28 13.08 0.50
CA SER A 75 1.11 13.94 0.76
C SER A 75 0.09 13.26 1.69
N LEU A 76 0.51 12.19 2.38
CA LEU A 76 -0.40 11.31 3.10
C LEU A 76 -0.72 11.89 4.48
N ALA A 77 -1.99 12.17 4.72
CA ALA A 77 -2.51 12.60 6.02
C ALA A 77 -3.20 11.44 6.77
N GLU A 78 -3.64 11.71 8.00
CA GLU A 78 -4.55 10.84 8.73
C GLU A 78 -5.86 10.67 7.93
N HIS A 79 -6.50 9.51 8.07
CA HIS A 79 -7.71 9.11 7.35
C HIS A 79 -7.59 8.99 5.82
N GLY A 80 -6.41 9.24 5.24
CA GLY A 80 -6.17 9.00 3.82
C GLY A 80 -6.41 7.53 3.44
N ILE A 81 -7.04 7.32 2.29
CA ILE A 81 -7.31 5.98 1.75
C ILE A 81 -6.13 5.55 0.88
N VAL A 82 -5.56 4.40 1.20
CA VAL A 82 -4.35 3.89 0.56
C VAL A 82 -4.53 2.46 0.08
N LEU A 83 -3.73 2.10 -0.93
CA LEU A 83 -3.62 0.73 -1.42
C LEU A 83 -2.31 0.12 -0.94
N VAL A 84 -2.37 -0.99 -0.23
CA VAL A 84 -1.23 -1.67 0.39
C VAL A 84 -0.88 -2.92 -0.40
N ARG A 85 0.42 -3.16 -0.59
CA ARG A 85 0.97 -4.40 -1.15
C ARG A 85 1.92 -5.09 -0.19
N GLY A 86 2.12 -6.38 -0.41
CA GLY A 86 3.16 -7.15 0.27
C GLY A 86 4.57 -6.67 -0.09
N GLY A 87 5.46 -6.64 0.89
CA GLY A 87 6.88 -6.41 0.68
C GLY A 87 7.54 -5.96 1.98
N ARG A 88 8.54 -6.73 2.43
CA ARG A 88 9.22 -6.45 3.69
C ARG A 88 10.36 -5.47 3.47
N VAL A 89 10.39 -4.41 4.29
CA VAL A 89 11.58 -3.56 4.43
C VAL A 89 12.58 -4.29 5.33
N ARG A 90 13.78 -4.57 4.81
CA ARG A 90 14.81 -5.31 5.56
C ARG A 90 15.27 -4.53 6.80
N ASP A 91 15.36 -3.21 6.65
CA ASP A 91 15.90 -2.29 7.65
C ASP A 91 15.00 -2.10 8.87
N LEU A 92 13.67 -2.16 8.69
CA LEU A 92 12.71 -1.85 9.73
C LEU A 92 12.10 -3.12 10.35
N PRO A 93 12.10 -3.27 11.68
CA PRO A 93 11.35 -4.34 12.33
C PRO A 93 9.84 -4.12 12.16
N GLY A 94 9.09 -5.20 11.94
CA GLY A 94 7.62 -5.15 11.88
C GLY A 94 7.01 -4.58 10.59
N VAL A 95 7.80 -3.92 9.73
CA VAL A 95 7.31 -3.32 8.47
C VAL A 95 7.38 -4.34 7.33
N LYS A 96 6.26 -5.05 7.11
CA LYS A 96 6.13 -6.15 6.14
C LYS A 96 5.41 -5.76 4.84
N TYR A 97 4.98 -4.49 4.75
CA TYR A 97 4.13 -4.02 3.65
C TYR A 97 4.59 -2.66 3.13
N HIS A 98 4.17 -2.35 1.90
CA HIS A 98 4.42 -1.07 1.24
C HIS A 98 3.11 -0.45 0.78
N VAL A 99 3.05 0.87 0.83
CA VAL A 99 1.98 1.62 0.17
C VAL A 99 2.32 1.77 -1.32
N ILE A 100 1.31 1.58 -2.18
CA ILE A 100 1.41 1.84 -3.63
C ILE A 100 1.17 3.33 -3.86
N ARG A 101 2.06 3.99 -4.61
CA ARG A 101 1.89 5.39 -5.01
C ARG A 101 1.12 5.54 -6.32
N GLY A 102 0.51 6.70 -6.52
CA GLY A 102 -0.25 7.05 -7.71
C GLY A 102 -1.61 6.35 -7.79
N LYS A 103 -2.15 5.93 -6.65
CA LYS A 103 -3.44 5.25 -6.51
C LYS A 103 -4.13 5.75 -5.24
N LEU A 104 -5.44 5.97 -5.33
CA LEU A 104 -6.27 6.58 -4.28
C LEU A 104 -5.65 7.93 -3.87
N ASP A 105 -5.53 8.21 -2.57
CA ASP A 105 -5.15 9.53 -2.07
C ASP A 105 -3.62 9.72 -2.04
N LEU A 106 -2.83 8.66 -2.29
CA LEU A 106 -1.38 8.79 -2.34
C LEU A 106 -0.89 9.17 -3.73
N GLU A 107 -0.46 10.41 -3.85
CA GLU A 107 0.17 10.95 -5.06
C GLU A 107 1.53 10.30 -5.38
N GLY A 108 1.87 10.33 -6.67
CA GLY A 108 3.16 9.90 -7.18
C GLY A 108 4.33 10.77 -6.70
N VAL A 109 5.56 10.33 -6.98
CA VAL A 109 6.75 11.18 -6.75
C VAL A 109 6.90 12.13 -7.93
N VAL A 110 6.88 13.44 -7.66
CA VAL A 110 7.09 14.49 -8.67
C VAL A 110 8.54 14.48 -9.18
N GLY A 111 8.73 14.76 -10.47
CA GLY A 111 10.07 14.92 -11.07
C GLY A 111 10.90 13.63 -11.24
N ARG A 112 10.34 12.46 -10.93
CA ARG A 112 11.08 11.20 -11.04
C ARG A 112 11.17 10.74 -12.50
N LYS A 113 12.38 10.76 -13.08
CA LYS A 113 12.64 10.33 -14.47
C LYS A 113 12.83 8.81 -14.63
N GLN A 114 13.43 8.13 -13.65
CA GLN A 114 13.70 6.68 -13.68
C GLN A 114 12.81 5.87 -12.72
N SER A 115 12.48 4.63 -13.09
CA SER A 115 11.58 3.74 -12.33
C SER A 115 10.19 4.35 -12.05
N ARG A 116 9.66 5.11 -13.02
CA ARG A 116 8.41 5.88 -12.93
C ARG A 116 7.21 5.04 -12.50
N SER A 117 7.08 3.83 -13.05
CA SER A 117 5.98 2.89 -12.79
C SER A 117 5.88 2.47 -11.33
N LYS A 118 6.99 2.37 -10.60
CA LYS A 118 7.01 1.95 -9.19
C LYS A 118 6.54 3.06 -8.24
N TYR A 119 6.72 4.32 -8.63
CA TYR A 119 6.45 5.49 -7.79
C TYR A 119 5.29 6.36 -8.32
N GLY A 120 4.54 5.87 -9.31
CA GLY A 120 3.35 6.55 -9.82
C GLY A 120 3.63 7.86 -10.57
N ALA A 121 4.82 8.02 -11.15
CA ALA A 121 5.16 9.22 -11.93
C ALA A 121 4.71 9.06 -13.39
N LYS A 122 4.05 10.07 -13.96
CA LYS A 122 3.61 10.08 -15.37
C LYS A 122 4.76 10.46 -16.32
N SER A 123 4.67 10.00 -17.56
CA SER A 123 5.56 10.43 -18.64
C SER A 123 5.15 11.83 -19.10
N GLY A 124 5.95 12.85 -18.80
CA GLY A 124 5.63 14.25 -19.14
C GLY A 124 5.72 15.25 -17.99
N GLY A 125 6.13 14.84 -16.78
CA GLY A 125 6.46 15.77 -15.68
C GLY A 125 5.27 16.45 -14.99
N GLY A 126 4.07 16.41 -15.57
CA GLY A 126 2.88 16.98 -14.96
C GLY A 126 2.37 16.18 -13.76
N PRO A 127 1.90 16.84 -12.68
CA PRO A 127 1.14 16.16 -11.63
C PRO A 127 -0.05 15.44 -12.27
N ALA A 128 -0.42 14.28 -11.71
CA ALA A 128 -1.65 13.63 -12.15
C ALA A 128 -2.80 14.60 -11.81
N ALA A 129 -3.48 15.14 -12.84
CA ALA A 129 -4.63 16.02 -12.64
C ALA A 129 -5.54 15.47 -11.53
N PRO A 130 -5.89 16.27 -10.52
CA PRO A 130 -6.82 15.83 -9.48
C PRO A 130 -8.10 15.39 -10.18
N ARG A 131 -8.62 14.22 -9.80
CA ARG A 131 -9.97 13.81 -10.21
C ARG A 131 -10.95 14.66 -9.40
N VAL A 132 -11.13 15.92 -9.80
CA VAL A 132 -12.20 16.77 -9.28
C VAL A 132 -13.50 16.10 -9.73
N ALA A 133 -14.37 15.77 -8.77
CA ALA A 133 -15.73 15.33 -9.08
C ALA A 133 -16.40 16.39 -9.97
N PRO A 134 -17.18 16.02 -11.00
CA PRO A 134 -17.91 17.01 -11.77
C PRO A 134 -18.76 17.84 -10.79
N ALA A 135 -18.57 19.16 -10.81
CA ALA A 135 -19.39 20.07 -10.02
C ALA A 135 -20.87 19.79 -10.32
N PRO A 136 -21.77 19.79 -9.31
CA PRO A 136 -23.19 19.67 -9.57
C PRO A 136 -23.61 20.81 -10.51
N ALA A 137 -24.32 20.46 -11.59
CA ALA A 137 -24.79 21.43 -12.58
C ALA A 137 -25.56 22.55 -11.86
N PRO A 138 -25.38 23.83 -12.25
CA PRO A 138 -26.14 24.92 -11.67
C PRO A 138 -27.64 24.66 -11.92
N ALA A 139 -28.41 24.63 -10.83
CA ALA A 139 -29.86 24.51 -10.90
C ALA A 139 -30.40 25.67 -11.74
N VAL A 140 -31.06 25.34 -12.84
CA VAL A 140 -31.75 26.30 -13.70
C VAL A 140 -32.85 26.95 -12.85
N PRO A 141 -32.90 28.28 -12.71
CA PRO A 141 -34.01 28.93 -12.03
C PRO A 141 -35.27 28.73 -12.87
N VAL A 142 -36.25 28.03 -12.30
CA VAL A 142 -37.59 27.90 -12.86
C VAL A 142 -38.25 29.27 -12.77
N ALA A 143 -38.49 29.90 -13.93
CA ALA A 143 -39.23 31.15 -14.03
C ALA A 143 -40.68 30.95 -13.52
N PRO A 144 -41.24 31.88 -12.74
CA PRO A 144 -42.65 31.81 -12.36
C PRO A 144 -43.52 32.09 -13.59
N ALA A 145 -44.47 31.19 -13.85
CA ALA A 145 -45.52 31.40 -14.83
C ALA A 145 -46.49 32.46 -14.28
N GLU A 146 -46.57 33.62 -14.93
CA GLU A 146 -47.65 34.58 -14.73
C GLU A 146 -48.88 34.12 -15.51
N GLY A 147 -50.02 34.12 -14.82
CA GLY A 147 -51.37 33.90 -15.32
C GLY A 147 -52.36 34.52 -14.35
#